data_AF-A0A2H9RC20-F1
#
_entry.id   AF-A0A2H9RC20-F1
#
_cell.length_a   1.000
_cell.length_b   1.000
_cell.length_c   1.000
_cell.angle_alpha   90.00
_cell.angle_beta   90.00
_cell.angle_gamma   90.00
#
_symmetry.space_group_name_H-M   'P 1'
#
loop_
_entity.id
_entity.type
_entity.pdbx_description
1 polymer ?
#
loop_
_entity_poly.entity_id
_entity_poly.type
_entity_poly.pdbx_seq_one_letter_code
_entity_poly.pdbx_strand_id
1 'polypeptide(L)'
;MYECEECQGEEGNSKYDFPIIDQTGKQKILHLECCSKENLLKLLHRRVETELMFYNDVKELVNNPTFNVILKFEQKYGTFDEVKNGIQIDRFKEVLAMLDQIKNK
;
A
#
# COMPACT_ATOMS: atom_id res chain seq x y z
N MET A 1 -11.08 -3.87 11.44
CA MET A 1 -11.99 -3.15 10.51
C MET A 1 -11.46 -3.37 9.11
N TYR A 2 -12.30 -3.77 8.16
CA TYR A 2 -11.85 -4.11 6.80
C TYR A 2 -11.72 -2.85 5.93
N GLU A 3 -10.86 -2.86 4.90
CA GLU A 3 -10.74 -1.72 3.98
C GLU A 3 -11.81 -1.72 2.89
N CYS A 4 -12.31 -2.89 2.49
CA CYS A 4 -13.33 -2.96 1.45
C CYS A 4 -14.71 -2.65 2.02
N GLU A 5 -15.38 -1.64 1.47
CA GLU A 5 -16.76 -1.26 1.81
C GLU A 5 -17.76 -2.39 1.52
N GLU A 6 -17.38 -3.33 0.65
CA GLU A 6 -18.19 -4.49 0.26
C GLU A 6 -18.05 -5.66 1.25
N CYS A 7 -17.05 -5.64 2.16
CA CYS A 7 -16.86 -6.73 3.11
C CYS A 7 -18.01 -6.87 4.12
N GLN A 8 -18.80 -5.81 4.39
CA GLN A 8 -19.95 -5.77 5.32
C GLN A 8 -19.79 -6.50 6.69
N GLY A 9 -18.56 -6.81 7.13
CA GLY A 9 -18.32 -7.61 8.33
C GLY A 9 -18.40 -9.12 8.13
N GLU A 10 -18.40 -9.63 6.89
CA GLU A 10 -18.20 -11.05 6.61
C GLU A 10 -16.82 -11.49 7.14
N GLU A 11 -16.83 -12.20 8.26
CA GLU A 11 -15.67 -12.92 8.81
C GLU A 11 -15.39 -14.14 7.93
N GLY A 12 -14.96 -13.89 6.70
CA GLY A 12 -14.43 -14.90 5.81
C GLY A 12 -12.94 -15.08 6.02
N ASN A 13 -12.47 -16.34 6.01
CA ASN A 13 -11.05 -16.64 5.84
C ASN A 13 -10.60 -16.09 4.48
N SER A 14 -9.96 -14.92 4.48
CA SER A 14 -9.29 -14.40 3.30
C SER A 14 -8.14 -15.34 2.93
N LYS A 15 -7.96 -15.64 1.64
CA LYS A 15 -6.71 -16.26 1.18
C LYS A 15 -5.55 -15.28 1.27
N TYR A 16 -5.87 -13.99 1.44
CA TYR A 16 -4.96 -12.87 1.42
C TYR A 16 -5.19 -11.99 2.64
N ASP A 17 -4.56 -12.32 3.77
CA ASP A 17 -4.55 -11.45 4.94
C ASP A 17 -3.44 -10.39 4.77
N PHE A 18 -3.78 -9.30 4.07
CA PHE A 18 -2.88 -8.16 3.95
C PHE A 18 -3.19 -7.13 5.04
N PRO A 19 -2.33 -7.01 6.07
CA PRO A 19 -2.46 -5.92 7.02
C PRO A 19 -2.07 -4.63 6.31
N ILE A 20 -2.93 -3.64 6.42
CA ILE A 20 -2.68 -2.29 5.93
C ILE A 20 -2.89 -1.29 7.05
N ILE A 21 -2.20 -0.15 6.95
CA ILE A 21 -2.46 0.99 7.82
C ILE A 21 -3.32 1.95 7.02
N ASP A 22 -4.53 2.22 7.51
CA ASP A 22 -5.41 3.17 6.85
C ASP A 22 -4.97 4.62 7.07
N GLN A 23 -5.64 5.57 6.39
CA GLN A 23 -5.34 7.00 6.51
C GLN A 23 -5.50 7.55 7.94
N THR A 24 -6.16 6.82 8.84
CA THR A 24 -6.35 7.18 10.25
C THR A 24 -5.31 6.55 11.18
N GLY A 25 -4.34 5.81 10.62
CA GLY A 25 -3.31 5.09 11.38
C GLY A 25 -3.81 3.79 12.01
N LYS A 26 -5.04 3.35 11.70
CA LYS A 26 -5.59 2.10 12.23
C LYS A 26 -5.20 0.93 11.33
N GLN A 27 -4.80 -0.17 11.97
CA GLN A 27 -4.59 -1.42 11.26
C GLN A 27 -5.92 -1.95 10.74
N LYS A 28 -5.98 -2.18 9.43
CA LYS A 28 -7.09 -2.80 8.72
C LYS A 28 -6.59 -4.04 7.99
N ILE A 29 -7.52 -4.92 7.64
CA ILE A 29 -7.27 -6.10 6.82
C ILE A 29 -7.96 -5.86 5.47
N LEU A 30 -7.25 -6.12 4.39
CA LEU A 30 -7.78 -6.06 3.03
C LEU A 30 -8.19 -7.47 2.57
N HIS A 31 -9.48 -7.71 2.33
CA HIS A 31 -10.00 -8.94 1.72
C HIS A 31 -10.24 -8.70 0.23
N LEU A 32 -9.31 -9.17 -0.61
CA LEU A 32 -9.35 -8.92 -2.04
C LEU A 32 -10.52 -9.65 -2.72
N GLU A 33 -10.95 -10.76 -2.15
CA GLU A 33 -12.03 -11.62 -2.63
C GLU A 33 -13.40 -10.94 -2.53
N CYS A 34 -13.59 -10.09 -1.52
CA CYS A 34 -14.83 -9.35 -1.31
C CYS A 34 -14.91 -8.12 -2.21
N CYS A 35 -13.78 -7.58 -2.68
CA CYS A 35 -13.75 -6.39 -3.53
C CYS A 35 -14.34 -6.66 -4.93
N SER A 36 -15.12 -5.73 -5.44
CA SER A 36 -15.47 -5.65 -6.85
C SER A 36 -14.23 -5.42 -7.71
N LYS A 37 -14.34 -5.80 -8.99
CA LYS A 37 -13.27 -5.59 -9.97
C LYS A 37 -12.89 -4.12 -10.09
N GLU A 38 -13.87 -3.22 -10.06
CA GLU A 38 -13.70 -1.78 -10.12
C GLU A 38 -12.92 -1.26 -8.91
N ASN A 39 -13.23 -1.74 -7.70
CA ASN A 39 -12.51 -1.33 -6.50
C ASN A 39 -11.09 -1.91 -6.44
N LEU A 40 -10.88 -3.15 -6.90
CA LEU A 40 -9.53 -3.71 -7.06
C LEU A 40 -8.67 -2.88 -8.03
N LEU A 41 -9.24 -2.44 -9.16
CA LEU A 41 -8.55 -1.57 -10.11
C LEU A 41 -8.20 -0.20 -9.51
N LYS A 42 -9.10 0.40 -8.72
CA LYS A 42 -8.83 1.65 -8.00
C LYS A 42 -7.69 1.51 -6.98
N LEU A 43 -7.70 0.41 -6.21
CA LEU A 43 -6.63 0.11 -5.26
C LEU A 43 -5.28 -0.06 -5.97
N LEU A 44 -5.26 -0.81 -7.07
CA LEU A 44 -4.07 -1.01 -7.90
C LEU A 44 -3.54 0.33 -8.44
N HIS A 45 -4.43 1.20 -8.94
CA HIS A 45 -4.07 2.52 -9.44
C HIS A 45 -3.45 3.40 -8.35
N ARG A 46 -4.11 3.52 -7.20
CA ARG A 46 -3.61 4.27 -6.05
C ARG A 46 -2.24 3.76 -5.60
N ARG A 47 -2.03 2.44 -5.65
CA ARG A 47 -0.74 1.83 -5.32
C ARG A 47 0.34 2.23 -6.32
N VAL A 48 0.07 2.16 -7.62
CA VAL A 48 1.01 2.60 -8.67
C VAL A 48 1.37 4.08 -8.49
N GLU A 49 0.40 4.96 -8.25
CA GLU A 49 0.66 6.38 -8.02
C GLU A 49 1.56 6.60 -6.80
N THR A 50 1.30 5.87 -5.70
CA THR A 50 2.09 5.99 -4.46
C THR A 50 3.54 5.53 -4.67
N GLU A 51 3.75 4.43 -5.40
CA GLU A 51 5.09 3.93 -5.73
C GLU A 51 5.84 4.91 -6.66
N LEU A 52 5.16 5.44 -7.68
CA LEU A 52 5.76 6.45 -8.56
C LEU A 52 6.18 7.71 -7.79
N MET A 53 5.34 8.18 -6.87
CA MET A 53 5.69 9.30 -5.99
C MET A 53 6.91 8.98 -5.14
N PHE A 54 6.97 7.79 -4.53
CA PHE A 54 8.13 7.37 -3.75
C PHE A 54 9.42 7.35 -4.58
N TYR A 55 9.41 6.75 -5.77
CA TYR A 55 10.58 6.72 -6.64
C TYR A 55 11.00 8.11 -7.13
N ASN A 56 10.05 9.00 -7.39
CA ASN A 56 10.35 10.40 -7.72
C ASN A 56 11.03 11.14 -6.56
N ASP A 57 10.56 10.93 -5.33
CA ASP A 57 11.15 11.54 -4.14
C ASP A 57 12.55 10.98 -3.84
N VAL A 58 12.75 9.66 -4.02
CA VAL A 58 14.09 9.05 -3.95
C VAL A 58 15.02 9.63 -5.02
N LYS A 59 14.52 9.83 -6.24
CA LYS A 59 15.30 10.46 -7.32
C LYS A 59 15.68 11.89 -6.98
N GLU A 60 14.79 12.68 -6.37
CA GLU A 60 15.09 14.03 -5.89
C GLU A 60 16.18 13.99 -4.81
N LEU A 61 16.05 13.08 -3.83
CA LEU A 61 17.01 12.88 -2.76
C LEU A 61 18.41 12.55 -3.30
N VAL A 62 18.51 11.63 -4.26
CA VAL A 62 19.78 11.22 -4.89
C VAL A 62 20.40 12.36 -5.70
N ASN A 63 19.59 13.12 -6.44
CA ASN A 63 20.09 14.21 -7.28
C ASN A 63 20.48 15.46 -6.47
N ASN A 64 19.87 15.68 -5.30
CA ASN A 64 20.08 16.88 -4.49
C ASN A 64 20.00 16.58 -2.97
N PRO A 65 21.03 15.93 -2.39
CA PRO A 65 21.01 15.44 -1.01
C PRO A 65 21.27 16.55 0.02
N THR A 66 20.47 17.62 -0.03
CA THR A 66 20.52 18.68 0.99
C THR A 66 19.82 18.25 2.27
N PHE A 67 20.22 18.83 3.40
CA PHE A 67 19.57 18.61 4.70
C PHE A 67 18.04 18.81 4.63
N ASN A 68 17.56 19.82 3.90
CA ASN A 68 16.13 20.09 3.75
C ASN A 68 15.40 19.00 2.94
N VAL A 69 16.04 18.41 1.92
CA VAL A 69 15.45 17.33 1.12
C VAL A 69 15.41 16.03 1.93
N ILE A 70 16.49 15.73 2.69
CA ILE A 70 16.54 14.60 3.62
C ILE A 70 15.42 14.72 4.68
N LEU A 71 15.29 15.88 5.34
CA LEU A 71 14.24 16.13 6.33
C LEU A 71 12.82 15.96 5.77
N LYS A 72 12.56 16.47 4.56
CA LYS A 72 11.26 16.32 3.90
C LYS A 72 10.95 14.84 3.61
N PHE A 73 11.95 14.10 3.16
CA PHE A 73 11.81 12.67 2.89
C PHE A 73 11.48 11.91 4.19
N GLU A 74 12.23 12.17 5.27
CA GLU A 74 12.01 11.54 6.57
C GLU A 74 10.66 11.92 7.19
N GLN A 75 10.21 13.17 7.05
CA GLN A 75 8.86 13.58 7.49
C GLN A 75 7.74 12.86 6.73
N LYS A 76 7.97 12.50 5.47
CA LYS A 76 6.95 11.87 4.62
C LYS A 76 6.90 10.35 4.78
N TYR A 77 8.05 9.70 4.93
CA TYR A 77 8.17 8.24 4.91
C TYR A 77 8.64 7.62 6.23
N GLY A 78 9.07 8.43 7.18
CA GLY A 78 9.76 7.99 8.40
C GLY A 78 11.28 8.02 8.24
N THR A 79 11.98 7.83 9.35
CA THR A 79 13.44 7.68 9.39
C THR A 79 13.89 6.47 8.58
N PHE A 80 15.17 6.41 8.20
CA PHE A 80 15.72 5.28 7.43
C PHE A 80 15.40 3.92 8.07
N ASP A 81 15.52 3.80 9.39
CA ASP A 81 15.24 2.55 10.10
C ASP A 81 13.75 2.20 10.09
N GLU A 82 12.86 3.19 10.17
CA GLU A 82 11.41 2.98 10.05
C GLU A 82 11.01 2.58 8.64
N VAL A 83 11.59 3.23 7.62
CA VAL A 83 11.40 2.88 6.21
C VAL A 83 11.91 1.46 5.95
N LYS A 84 13.12 1.14 6.40
CA LYS A 84 13.72 -0.20 6.25
C LYS A 84 12.91 -1.29 6.93
N ASN A 85 12.39 -1.04 8.14
CA ASN A 85 11.57 -1.99 8.88
C ASN A 85 10.15 -2.10 8.30
N GLY A 86 9.60 -1.03 7.73
CA GLY A 86 8.29 -1.01 7.05
C GLY A 86 8.28 -1.60 5.63
N ILE A 87 9.44 -1.74 4.99
CA ILE A 87 9.61 -2.39 3.68
C ILE A 87 9.43 -3.93 3.75
N GLN A 88 9.25 -4.52 4.94
CA GLN A 88 9.01 -5.97 5.08
C GLN A 88 7.64 -6.46 4.58
N ILE A 89 6.73 -5.57 4.16
CA ILE A 89 5.52 -6.00 3.42
C ILE A 89 5.94 -6.29 1.98
N ASP A 90 5.81 -7.54 1.55
CA ASP A 90 6.00 -7.92 0.13
C ASP A 90 4.91 -7.25 -0.73
N ARG A 91 5.17 -6.00 -1.10
CA ARG A 91 4.29 -5.15 -1.90
C ARG A 91 3.98 -5.76 -3.25
N PHE A 92 4.87 -6.63 -3.75
CA PHE A 92 4.71 -7.32 -5.01
C PHE A 92 3.69 -8.45 -4.90
N LYS A 93 3.70 -9.20 -3.79
CA LYS A 93 2.70 -10.23 -3.48
C LYS A 93 1.27 -9.67 -3.45
N GLU A 94 1.08 -8.48 -2.87
CA GLU A 94 -0.22 -7.80 -2.82
C GLU A 94 -0.74 -7.44 -4.23
N VAL A 95 0.14 -6.90 -5.09
CA VAL A 95 -0.17 -6.57 -6.49
C VAL A 95 -0.54 -7.83 -7.28
N LEU A 96 0.23 -8.92 -7.14
CA LEU A 96 -0.07 -10.18 -7.80
C LEU A 96 -1.41 -10.77 -7.36
N ALA A 97 -1.74 -10.68 -6.07
CA ALA A 97 -3.01 -11.14 -5.54
C ALA A 97 -4.19 -10.32 -6.09
N MET A 98 -4.06 -8.99 -6.16
CA MET A 98 -5.07 -8.13 -6.80
C MET A 98 -5.30 -8.51 -8.27
N LEU A 99 -4.23 -8.74 -9.03
CA LEU A 99 -4.32 -9.14 -10.44
C LEU A 99 -4.99 -10.51 -10.62
N ASP A 100 -4.69 -11.47 -9.75
CA ASP A 100 -5.37 -12.77 -9.75
C ASP A 100 -6.87 -12.62 -9.51
N GLN A 101 -7.27 -11.83 -8.50
CA GLN A 101 -8.69 -11.57 -8.24
C GLN A 101 -9.38 -10.83 -9.40
N ILE A 102 -8.73 -9.86 -10.04
CA ILE A 102 -9.26 -9.17 -11.23
C ILE A 102 -9.45 -10.13 -12.40
N LYS A 103 -8.57 -11.11 -12.58
CA LYS A 103 -8.67 -12.12 -13.65
C LYS A 103 -9.82 -13.10 -13.41
N ASN A 104 -10.10 -13.42 -12.15
CA ASN A 104 -11.10 -14.39 -11.74
C ASN A 104 -12.51 -13.78 -11.49
N LYS A 105 -12.68 -12.46 -11.75
CA LYS A 105 -13.93 -11.70 -11.66
C LYS A 105 -14.30 -11.08 -13.01
#